data_AF-A2G790-F1
#
_entry.id   AF-A2G790-F1
#
_cell.length_a   1.000
_cell.length_b   1.000
_cell.length_c   1.000
_cell.angle_alpha   90.00
_cell.angle_beta   90.00
_cell.angle_gamma   90.00
#
_symmetry.space_group_name_H-M   'P 1'
#
loop_
_entity.id
_entity.type
_entity.pdbx_description
1 polymer ?
#
loop_
_entity_poly.entity_id
_entity_poly.type
_entity_poly.pdbx_seq_one_letter_code
_entity_poly.pdbx_strand_id
1 'polypeptide(L)'
;MNRGGYGGGGSSPGYASGSGGGQTAVKFEKNDLFHRVIVSGGGGGSDNGGGTLQQSDDGSGGAGGLEAQRFNIDCMYIENLSANSTFGFSFGQGESSRTDGSKNPYGIKTPHGFTDRGSAGGGWYGGFCSHHNNGGAGGVSSWVLSDNAILPKGELTFYDENYEEIGQDRYAYDTSVSFKFFDVQHESGVWEGHGKLIITYYPLTSHCLHYIHFNCNAIMYACSLS
;
A
#
# COMPACT_ATOMS: atom_id res chain seq x y z
N MET A 1 -16.60 12.14 -5.80
CA MET A 1 -15.96 11.02 -5.09
C MET A 1 -14.76 10.61 -5.92
N ASN A 2 -13.58 10.56 -5.31
CA ASN A 2 -12.36 10.08 -5.96
C ASN A 2 -12.29 8.57 -5.71
N ARG A 3 -12.48 7.78 -6.76
CA ARG A 3 -12.48 6.31 -6.63
C ARG A 3 -11.09 5.82 -6.25
N GLY A 4 -11.04 4.82 -5.38
CA GLY A 4 -9.81 4.12 -5.07
C GLY A 4 -9.19 3.46 -6.31
N GLY A 5 -7.87 3.25 -6.26
CA GLY A 5 -7.12 2.58 -7.30
C GLY A 5 -7.59 1.13 -7.49
N TYR A 6 -7.43 0.64 -8.72
CA TYR A 6 -7.79 -0.73 -9.09
C TYR A 6 -7.03 -1.76 -8.25
N GLY A 7 -7.74 -2.74 -7.71
CA GLY A 7 -7.16 -3.69 -6.75
C GLY A 7 -7.41 -3.29 -5.29
N GLY A 8 -8.52 -2.62 -5.00
CA GLY A 8 -9.00 -2.44 -3.63
C GLY A 8 -8.41 -1.23 -2.90
N GLY A 9 -8.04 -0.17 -3.61
CA GLY A 9 -7.84 1.13 -2.96
C GLY A 9 -9.14 1.67 -2.39
N GLY A 10 -9.08 2.40 -1.28
CA GLY A 10 -10.21 3.11 -0.69
C GLY A 10 -10.54 4.40 -1.44
N SER A 11 -11.83 4.72 -1.54
CA SER A 11 -12.33 5.95 -2.17
C SER A 11 -12.43 7.11 -1.19
N SER A 12 -12.21 8.32 -1.70
CA SER A 12 -12.28 9.57 -0.93
C SER A 12 -13.48 10.43 -1.32
N PRO A 13 -14.03 11.24 -0.40
CA PRO A 13 -15.02 12.25 -0.74
C PRO A 13 -14.41 13.21 -1.77
N GLY A 14 -15.21 13.63 -2.76
CA GLY A 14 -14.72 14.23 -4.01
C GLY A 14 -14.14 15.64 -3.93
N TYR A 15 -13.73 16.12 -2.75
CA TYR A 15 -13.12 17.43 -2.59
C TYR A 15 -11.69 17.24 -2.12
N ALA A 16 -10.76 17.68 -2.99
CA ALA A 16 -9.34 17.92 -2.77
C ALA A 16 -8.54 16.88 -1.99
N SER A 17 -8.97 15.61 -1.90
CA SER A 17 -8.23 14.55 -1.20
C SER A 17 -7.79 13.42 -2.12
N GLY A 18 -6.64 12.83 -1.81
CA GLY A 18 -6.11 11.66 -2.50
C GLY A 18 -6.91 10.39 -2.17
N SER A 19 -7.23 9.60 -3.19
CA SER A 19 -7.73 8.23 -3.00
C SER A 19 -6.59 7.27 -2.68
N GLY A 20 -6.91 6.11 -2.11
CA GLY A 20 -5.93 5.05 -1.90
C GLY A 20 -5.49 4.41 -3.21
N GLY A 21 -4.20 4.11 -3.35
CA GLY A 21 -3.66 3.32 -4.45
C GLY A 21 -4.11 1.86 -4.36
N GLY A 22 -4.31 1.21 -5.50
CA GLY A 22 -4.68 -0.21 -5.52
C GLY A 22 -3.46 -1.12 -5.60
N GLN A 23 -3.64 -2.38 -5.22
CA GLN A 23 -2.58 -3.39 -5.31
C GLN A 23 -2.41 -3.93 -6.73
N THR A 24 -1.20 -4.41 -7.02
CA THR A 24 -0.93 -5.26 -8.18
C THR A 24 -0.68 -6.69 -7.72
N ALA A 25 -1.37 -7.67 -8.31
CA ALA A 25 -1.17 -9.08 -7.97
C ALA A 25 -1.00 -10.00 -9.17
N VAL A 26 -0.18 -11.03 -8.96
CA VAL A 26 -0.17 -12.24 -9.78
C VAL A 26 -1.09 -13.26 -9.13
N LYS A 27 -1.95 -13.87 -9.94
CA LYS A 27 -2.95 -14.85 -9.52
C LYS A 27 -2.92 -16.06 -10.43
N PHE A 28 -3.09 -17.25 -9.87
CA PHE A 28 -3.27 -18.48 -10.65
C PHE A 28 -4.69 -19.03 -10.47
N GLU A 29 -5.16 -19.87 -11.40
CA GLU A 29 -6.45 -20.57 -11.39
C GLU A 29 -7.71 -19.69 -11.46
N LYS A 30 -7.86 -18.71 -10.54
CA LYS A 30 -9.01 -17.80 -10.47
C LYS A 30 -8.56 -16.36 -10.25
N ASN A 31 -9.31 -15.42 -10.84
CA ASN A 31 -9.07 -13.99 -10.65
C ASN A 31 -9.81 -13.44 -9.42
N ASP A 32 -9.45 -13.90 -8.22
CA ASP A 32 -10.04 -13.44 -6.95
C ASP A 32 -8.95 -13.01 -5.94
N LEU A 33 -9.32 -12.79 -4.68
CA LEU A 33 -8.39 -12.40 -3.61
C LEU A 33 -7.59 -13.59 -3.03
N PHE A 34 -8.16 -14.79 -3.11
CA PHE A 34 -7.69 -16.01 -2.44
C PHE A 34 -6.66 -16.77 -3.26
N HIS A 35 -6.58 -16.48 -4.56
CA HIS A 35 -5.62 -17.10 -5.47
C HIS A 35 -4.45 -16.18 -5.84
N ARG A 36 -4.18 -15.14 -5.04
CA ARG A 36 -3.02 -14.24 -5.21
C ARG A 36 -1.74 -14.91 -4.69
N VAL A 37 -0.66 -14.88 -5.47
CA VAL A 37 0.64 -15.46 -5.08
C VAL A 37 1.76 -14.42 -4.92
N ILE A 38 1.63 -13.27 -5.58
CA ILE A 38 2.48 -12.09 -5.41
C ILE A 38 1.54 -10.91 -5.30
N VAL A 39 1.75 -10.05 -4.31
CA VAL A 39 0.99 -8.83 -4.07
C VAL A 39 1.98 -7.70 -3.81
N SER A 40 1.95 -6.69 -4.67
CA SER A 40 2.62 -5.42 -4.46
C SER A 40 1.58 -4.41 -3.98
N GLY A 41 1.83 -3.87 -2.79
CA GLY A 41 0.93 -2.95 -2.13
C GLY A 41 0.97 -1.53 -2.69
N GLY A 42 -0.19 -0.90 -2.87
CA GLY A 42 -0.31 0.52 -3.18
C GLY A 42 0.00 1.46 -1.99
N GLY A 43 0.14 2.75 -2.28
CA GLY A 43 0.23 3.80 -1.25
C GLY A 43 -1.14 4.28 -0.78
N GLY A 44 -1.17 4.95 0.37
CA GLY A 44 -2.34 5.70 0.82
C GLY A 44 -2.47 7.06 0.12
N GLY A 45 -3.68 7.61 0.14
CA GLY A 45 -3.96 8.95 -0.36
C GLY A 45 -3.41 10.03 0.58
N SER A 46 -3.06 11.18 0.01
CA SER A 46 -2.79 12.41 0.77
C SER A 46 -4.09 13.13 1.15
N ASP A 47 -3.97 14.14 2.00
CA ASP A 47 -4.95 15.22 2.12
C ASP A 47 -4.98 16.06 0.83
N ASN A 48 -4.88 17.39 0.93
CA ASN A 48 -5.03 18.31 -0.17
C ASN A 48 -3.70 18.84 -0.73
N GLY A 49 -3.76 19.45 -1.92
CA GLY A 49 -2.59 20.08 -2.56
C GLY A 49 -2.31 21.52 -2.10
N GLY A 50 -3.04 21.99 -1.08
CA GLY A 50 -2.86 23.29 -0.44
C GLY A 50 -1.74 23.25 0.61
N GLY A 51 -1.56 24.36 1.32
CA GLY A 51 -0.55 24.46 2.37
C GLY A 51 0.86 24.78 1.89
N THR A 52 1.83 24.58 2.79
CA THR A 52 3.27 24.73 2.54
C THR A 52 3.92 23.42 2.94
N LEU A 53 4.81 22.89 2.09
CA LEU A 53 5.56 21.66 2.37
C LEU A 53 6.17 21.71 3.78
N GLN A 54 6.01 20.63 4.56
CA GLN A 54 6.45 20.49 5.94
C GLN A 54 5.76 21.45 6.94
N GLN A 55 4.50 21.83 6.71
CA GLN A 55 3.68 22.62 7.64
C GLN A 55 2.34 21.92 7.95
N SER A 56 1.48 22.53 8.76
CA SER A 56 0.25 21.93 9.31
C SER A 56 -0.82 21.46 8.29
N ASP A 57 -0.60 21.57 6.99
CA ASP A 57 -1.54 21.18 5.92
C ASP A 57 -0.73 20.43 4.84
N ASP A 58 0.00 19.40 5.28
CA ASP A 58 0.86 18.55 4.44
C ASP A 58 0.81 17.09 4.94
N GLY A 59 -0.40 16.55 4.93
CA GLY A 59 -0.73 15.17 5.28
C GLY A 59 -0.45 14.21 4.15
N SER A 60 0.76 13.64 4.10
CA SER A 60 1.09 12.62 3.09
C SER A 60 0.59 11.22 3.46
N GLY A 61 0.15 10.47 2.45
CA GLY A 61 -0.10 9.04 2.60
C GLY A 61 1.19 8.22 2.67
N GLY A 62 1.13 7.02 3.23
CA GLY A 62 2.28 6.12 3.33
C GLY A 62 2.44 5.21 2.12
N ALA A 63 3.68 4.76 1.89
CA ALA A 63 3.99 3.75 0.90
C ALA A 63 3.62 2.32 1.35
N GLY A 64 3.41 1.43 0.37
CA GLY A 64 3.28 0.00 0.60
C GLY A 64 4.63 -0.68 0.86
N GLY A 65 4.60 -1.83 1.51
CA GLY A 65 5.80 -2.62 1.86
C GLY A 65 5.41 -3.93 2.54
N LEU A 66 6.35 -4.82 2.89
CA LEU A 66 6.01 -6.03 3.66
C LEU A 66 5.30 -5.68 4.98
N GLU A 67 5.90 -4.72 5.69
CA GLU A 67 5.20 -3.85 6.61
C GLU A 67 4.99 -2.53 5.89
N ALA A 68 3.80 -1.96 6.01
CA ALA A 68 3.45 -0.74 5.30
C ALA A 68 3.86 0.50 6.09
N GLN A 69 4.10 1.58 5.36
CA GLN A 69 4.13 2.90 5.98
C GLN A 69 2.72 3.38 6.27
N ARG A 70 2.61 4.23 7.28
CA ARG A 70 1.34 4.75 7.75
C ARG A 70 1.00 6.05 7.06
N PHE A 71 0.95 7.16 7.77
CA PHE A 71 0.61 8.45 7.21
C PHE A 71 1.09 9.57 8.13
N ASN A 72 1.14 10.77 7.58
CA ASN A 72 1.37 11.98 8.34
C ASN A 72 0.04 12.69 8.60
N ILE A 73 -0.07 13.28 9.78
CA ILE A 73 -1.12 14.25 10.16
C ILE A 73 -0.39 15.51 10.62
N ASP A 74 -0.69 16.68 10.02
CA ASP A 74 -0.04 17.95 10.37
C ASP A 74 1.51 17.84 10.40
N CYS A 75 2.09 17.14 9.40
CA CYS A 75 3.52 16.77 9.31
C CYS A 75 4.09 15.85 10.41
N MET A 76 3.26 15.33 11.29
CA MET A 76 3.69 14.34 12.27
C MET A 76 3.38 12.93 11.77
N TYR A 77 4.41 12.09 11.73
CA TYR A 77 4.24 10.68 11.38
C TYR A 77 3.49 9.94 12.48
N ILE A 78 2.42 9.25 12.09
CA ILE A 78 1.61 8.46 13.02
C ILE A 78 2.08 7.01 12.94
N GLU A 79 2.51 6.44 14.08
CA GLU A 79 3.15 5.12 14.17
C GLU A 79 2.23 3.97 14.61
N ASN A 80 0.90 4.08 14.49
CA ASN A 80 0.00 2.97 14.79
C ASN A 80 -0.70 2.46 13.52
N LEU A 81 -1.19 1.21 13.54
CA LEU A 81 -2.01 0.65 12.46
C LEU A 81 -1.28 0.38 11.12
N SER A 82 -0.02 -0.07 11.17
CA SER A 82 0.72 -0.47 9.95
C SER A 82 0.19 -1.80 9.45
N ALA A 83 -0.18 -1.87 8.17
CA ALA A 83 -0.58 -3.11 7.53
C ALA A 83 0.63 -4.02 7.31
N ASN A 84 0.49 -5.32 7.56
CA ASN A 84 1.53 -6.33 7.35
C ASN A 84 0.90 -7.64 6.84
N SER A 85 1.63 -8.76 6.94
CA SER A 85 1.17 -10.06 6.45
C SER A 85 -0.05 -10.65 7.18
N THR A 86 -0.40 -10.14 8.37
CA THR A 86 -1.49 -10.67 9.21
C THR A 86 -2.45 -9.61 9.74
N PHE A 87 -2.16 -8.33 9.52
CA PHE A 87 -2.92 -7.22 10.07
C PHE A 87 -3.09 -6.09 9.05
N GLY A 88 -4.23 -5.41 9.11
CA GLY A 88 -4.57 -4.24 8.33
C GLY A 88 -6.09 -4.01 8.37
N PHE A 89 -6.59 -3.10 7.53
CA PHE A 89 -8.02 -2.77 7.50
C PHE A 89 -8.88 -3.95 7.05
N SER A 90 -8.53 -4.56 5.92
CA SER A 90 -9.25 -5.71 5.37
C SER A 90 -8.33 -6.51 4.44
N PHE A 91 -8.58 -7.80 4.31
CA PHE A 91 -7.89 -8.65 3.35
C PHE A 91 -8.19 -8.17 1.93
N GLY A 92 -7.17 -7.70 1.20
CA GLY A 92 -7.32 -7.23 -0.18
C GLY A 92 -7.79 -5.79 -0.37
N GLN A 93 -8.21 -5.10 0.69
CA GLN A 93 -8.97 -3.85 0.57
C GLN A 93 -8.50 -2.79 1.56
N GLY A 94 -8.38 -1.55 1.07
CA GLY A 94 -8.12 -0.34 1.83
C GLY A 94 -9.37 0.37 2.30
N GLU A 95 -9.23 1.08 3.40
CA GLU A 95 -10.30 1.86 4.00
C GLU A 95 -10.65 3.11 3.18
N SER A 96 -11.94 3.30 2.90
CA SER A 96 -12.48 4.57 2.41
C SER A 96 -12.52 5.60 3.53
N SER A 97 -12.22 6.85 3.20
CA SER A 97 -12.36 7.96 4.16
C SER A 97 -13.83 8.33 4.39
N ARG A 98 -14.15 8.64 5.64
CA ARG A 98 -15.53 8.84 6.09
C ARG A 98 -15.64 10.00 7.09
N THR A 99 -16.87 10.47 7.30
CA THR A 99 -17.18 11.53 8.27
C THR A 99 -17.49 11.03 9.67
N ASP A 100 -17.74 9.74 9.82
CA ASP A 100 -18.09 9.04 11.07
C ASP A 100 -16.93 8.19 11.62
N GLY A 101 -15.75 8.28 11.00
CA GLY A 101 -14.56 7.49 11.35
C GLY A 101 -14.64 6.05 10.86
N SER A 102 -13.70 5.23 11.33
CA SER A 102 -13.56 3.84 10.93
C SER A 102 -14.64 2.96 11.54
N LYS A 103 -15.21 2.07 10.73
CA LYS A 103 -16.05 0.97 11.22
C LYS A 103 -15.22 -0.23 11.71
N ASN A 104 -14.02 -0.45 11.17
CA ASN A 104 -13.13 -1.51 11.62
C ASN A 104 -12.75 -1.30 13.11
N PRO A 105 -12.86 -2.31 14.00
CA PRO A 105 -12.58 -2.17 15.44
C PRO A 105 -11.22 -1.57 15.80
N TYR A 106 -10.21 -1.76 14.94
CA TYR A 106 -8.85 -1.27 15.12
C TYR A 106 -8.61 0.11 14.51
N GLY A 107 -9.48 0.57 13.61
CA GLY A 107 -9.29 1.84 12.90
C GLY A 107 -9.60 3.07 13.74
N ILE A 108 -9.29 4.25 13.18
CA ILE A 108 -9.46 5.54 13.87
C ILE A 108 -10.94 5.90 13.97
N LYS A 109 -11.45 5.99 15.20
CA LYS A 109 -12.89 6.19 15.50
C LYS A 109 -13.32 7.65 15.58
N THR A 110 -12.39 8.55 15.86
CA THR A 110 -12.68 9.98 16.04
C THR A 110 -12.16 10.75 14.83
N PRO A 111 -13.01 11.02 13.84
CA PRO A 111 -12.61 11.81 12.67
C PRO A 111 -12.37 13.27 13.07
N HIS A 112 -11.52 13.97 12.32
CA HIS A 112 -11.26 15.40 12.49
C HIS A 112 -11.57 16.17 11.20
N GLY A 113 -12.08 17.40 11.35
CA GLY A 113 -12.51 18.25 10.24
C GLY A 113 -13.77 17.76 9.51
N PHE A 114 -14.02 18.28 8.30
CA PHE A 114 -15.19 17.90 7.48
C PHE A 114 -14.86 17.54 6.03
N THR A 115 -13.67 17.91 5.55
CA THR A 115 -13.22 17.77 4.15
C THR A 115 -11.84 17.13 4.09
N ASP A 116 -11.31 16.93 2.88
CA ASP A 116 -9.87 16.72 2.62
C ASP A 116 -9.25 15.48 3.28
N ARG A 117 -10.02 14.40 3.38
CA ARG A 117 -9.55 13.14 3.99
C ARG A 117 -8.99 12.18 2.94
N GLY A 118 -7.70 11.85 3.05
CA GLY A 118 -7.08 10.81 2.23
C GLY A 118 -7.64 9.42 2.55
N SER A 119 -7.70 8.50 1.57
CA SER A 119 -8.15 7.12 1.78
C SER A 119 -7.02 6.12 1.63
N ALA A 120 -7.13 4.96 2.27
CA ALA A 120 -6.02 4.02 2.36
C ALA A 120 -5.91 3.11 1.13
N GLY A 121 -4.69 2.64 0.85
CA GLY A 121 -4.47 1.77 -0.29
C GLY A 121 -5.03 0.35 -0.11
N GLY A 122 -5.08 -0.42 -1.20
CA GLY A 122 -5.32 -1.87 -1.20
C GLY A 122 -4.01 -2.68 -1.28
N GLY A 123 -3.96 -3.84 -0.63
CA GLY A 123 -2.76 -4.69 -0.49
C GLY A 123 -3.10 -6.16 -0.26
N TRP A 124 -2.16 -6.92 0.32
CA TRP A 124 -2.48 -8.22 0.91
C TRP A 124 -3.46 -8.03 2.06
N TYR A 125 -3.11 -7.14 2.99
CA TYR A 125 -4.02 -6.38 3.83
C TYR A 125 -3.92 -4.90 3.46
N GLY A 126 -5.06 -4.23 3.31
CA GLY A 126 -5.08 -2.79 3.04
C GLY A 126 -4.81 -1.95 4.29
N GLY A 127 -4.58 -0.66 4.06
CA GLY A 127 -4.24 0.30 5.09
C GLY A 127 -5.47 0.91 5.76
N PHE A 128 -5.23 1.66 6.84
CA PHE A 128 -6.25 2.45 7.53
C PHE A 128 -6.24 3.90 7.09
N CYS A 129 -7.42 4.52 7.09
CA CYS A 129 -7.60 5.93 6.85
C CYS A 129 -7.40 6.72 8.15
N SER A 130 -6.76 7.90 8.08
CA SER A 130 -6.63 8.80 9.24
C SER A 130 -7.97 9.42 9.65
N HIS A 131 -8.90 9.54 8.71
CA HIS A 131 -10.13 10.32 8.82
C HIS A 131 -9.90 11.77 9.29
N HIS A 132 -8.73 12.32 8.99
CA HIS A 132 -8.29 13.67 9.37
C HIS A 132 -8.20 14.57 8.13
N ASN A 133 -8.66 15.82 8.22
CA ASN A 133 -8.68 16.76 7.09
C ASN A 133 -7.30 17.31 6.68
N ASN A 134 -6.32 17.20 7.57
CA ASN A 134 -4.90 17.53 7.30
C ASN A 134 -4.01 16.26 7.33
N GLY A 135 -4.62 15.11 7.05
CA GLY A 135 -3.98 13.82 7.21
C GLY A 135 -4.04 12.97 5.94
N GLY A 136 -2.95 12.27 5.68
CA GLY A 136 -2.94 11.23 4.66
C GLY A 136 -3.61 9.95 5.15
N ALA A 137 -3.35 8.85 4.44
CA ALA A 137 -3.83 7.52 4.82
C ALA A 137 -2.73 6.46 4.67
N GLY A 138 -2.99 5.30 5.28
CA GLY A 138 -2.04 4.20 5.34
C GLY A 138 -1.71 3.63 3.98
N GLY A 139 -0.42 3.37 3.77
CA GLY A 139 0.03 2.39 2.79
C GLY A 139 -0.40 0.98 3.21
N VAL A 140 0.04 -0.02 2.45
CA VAL A 140 -0.49 -1.38 2.56
C VAL A 140 0.54 -2.48 2.51
N SER A 141 0.15 -3.68 2.95
CA SER A 141 1.08 -4.79 2.94
C SER A 141 1.24 -5.39 1.54
N SER A 142 2.50 -5.59 1.19
CA SER A 142 2.93 -6.48 0.12
C SER A 142 3.09 -7.89 0.70
N TRP A 143 2.99 -8.90 -0.16
CA TRP A 143 3.06 -10.29 0.26
C TRP A 143 3.45 -11.19 -0.91
N VAL A 144 4.24 -12.22 -0.66
CA VAL A 144 4.59 -13.24 -1.67
C VAL A 144 4.51 -14.62 -1.05
N LEU A 145 3.96 -15.58 -1.80
CA LEU A 145 3.94 -17.00 -1.48
C LEU A 145 5.38 -17.56 -1.50
N SER A 146 6.04 -17.50 -0.35
CA SER A 146 7.42 -17.91 -0.13
C SER A 146 7.52 -18.79 1.11
N ASP A 147 8.68 -19.38 1.37
CA ASP A 147 8.88 -20.20 2.57
C ASP A 147 8.76 -19.43 3.88
N ASN A 148 9.04 -18.12 3.85
CA ASN A 148 8.93 -17.25 5.01
C ASN A 148 7.56 -16.56 5.12
N ALA A 149 6.64 -16.83 4.18
CA ALA A 149 5.33 -16.20 4.17
C ALA A 149 4.48 -16.71 5.34
N ILE A 150 3.87 -15.78 6.08
CA ILE A 150 2.82 -16.14 7.03
C ILE A 150 1.57 -16.47 6.22
N LEU A 151 1.26 -17.77 6.12
CA LEU A 151 0.04 -18.21 5.46
C LEU A 151 -1.16 -18.02 6.39
N PRO A 152 -2.26 -17.44 5.89
CA PRO A 152 -3.50 -17.35 6.63
C PRO A 152 -4.02 -18.76 6.95
N LYS A 153 -4.54 -18.94 8.16
CA LYS A 153 -5.09 -20.22 8.62
C LYS A 153 -6.62 -20.14 8.66
N GLY A 154 -7.26 -21.18 8.15
CA GLY A 154 -8.72 -21.26 8.14
C GLY A 154 -9.34 -20.32 7.11
N GLU A 155 -10.56 -19.88 7.39
CA GLU A 155 -11.31 -18.99 6.53
C GLU A 155 -10.98 -17.52 6.84
N LEU A 156 -10.93 -16.73 5.78
CA LEU A 156 -10.68 -15.30 5.81
C LEU A 156 -11.97 -14.58 5.43
N THR A 157 -12.52 -13.85 6.37
CA THR A 157 -13.56 -12.86 6.10
C THR A 157 -12.92 -11.65 5.43
N PHE A 158 -13.54 -11.17 4.35
CA PHE A 158 -13.09 -9.99 3.65
C PHE A 158 -14.24 -9.00 3.52
N TYR A 159 -13.86 -7.73 3.60
CA TYR A 159 -14.77 -6.60 3.67
C TYR A 159 -14.52 -5.65 2.50
N ASP A 160 -15.55 -4.91 2.12
CA ASP A 160 -15.41 -3.77 1.21
C ASP A 160 -14.70 -2.57 1.88
N GLU A 161 -14.53 -1.48 1.11
CA GLU A 161 -13.88 -0.25 1.59
C GLU A 161 -14.61 0.44 2.76
N ASN A 162 -15.87 0.09 2.99
CA ASN A 162 -16.72 0.60 4.07
C ASN A 162 -16.82 -0.36 5.25
N TYR A 163 -16.01 -1.43 5.25
CA TYR A 163 -16.04 -2.48 6.27
C TYR A 163 -17.37 -3.25 6.31
N GLU A 164 -18.09 -3.32 5.19
CA GLU A 164 -19.23 -4.23 5.04
C GLU A 164 -18.71 -5.59 4.57
N GLU A 165 -19.17 -6.66 5.22
CA GLU A 165 -18.74 -8.02 4.88
C GLU A 165 -19.24 -8.39 3.50
N ILE A 166 -18.32 -8.82 2.64
CA ILE A 166 -18.63 -9.24 1.27
C ILE A 166 -18.49 -10.75 1.08
N GLY A 167 -17.83 -11.45 2.01
CA GLY A 167 -17.82 -12.90 2.08
C GLY A 167 -16.68 -13.47 2.90
N GLN A 168 -16.53 -14.78 2.77
CA GLN A 168 -15.54 -15.56 3.49
C GLN A 168 -15.08 -16.74 2.63
N ASP A 169 -13.76 -16.96 2.53
CA ASP A 169 -13.19 -18.11 1.83
C ASP A 169 -11.79 -18.45 2.38
N ARG A 170 -11.21 -19.57 1.96
CA ARG A 170 -9.87 -20.00 2.34
C ARG A 170 -8.85 -19.58 1.29
N TYR A 171 -7.64 -19.27 1.75
CA TYR A 171 -6.53 -19.07 0.83
C TYR A 171 -6.22 -20.37 0.08
N ALA A 172 -6.10 -20.28 -1.25
CA ALA A 172 -6.12 -21.45 -2.13
C ALA A 172 -4.84 -22.30 -2.06
N TYR A 173 -3.71 -21.68 -1.69
CA TYR A 173 -2.39 -22.29 -1.73
C TYR A 173 -1.90 -22.59 -0.30
N ASP A 174 -2.34 -23.71 0.26
CA ASP A 174 -1.88 -24.18 1.57
C ASP A 174 -0.46 -24.78 1.50
N THR A 175 0.00 -25.40 2.61
CA THR A 175 1.34 -26.00 2.72
C THR A 175 1.63 -27.16 1.74
N SER A 176 0.65 -27.61 0.94
CA SER A 176 0.79 -28.71 -0.02
C SER A 176 1.23 -28.29 -1.43
N VAL A 177 1.38 -26.99 -1.71
CA VAL A 177 1.83 -26.53 -3.03
C VAL A 177 3.30 -26.89 -3.30
N SER A 178 3.56 -27.37 -4.51
CA SER A 178 4.87 -27.88 -4.93
C SER A 178 5.89 -26.77 -5.26
N PHE A 179 5.45 -25.52 -5.44
CA PHE A 179 6.34 -24.40 -5.75
C PHE A 179 6.03 -23.16 -4.90
N LYS A 180 7.08 -22.57 -4.35
CA LYS A 180 7.08 -21.29 -3.65
C LYS A 180 8.20 -20.42 -4.22
N PHE A 181 7.99 -19.11 -4.18
CA PHE A 181 9.00 -18.15 -4.62
C PHE A 181 10.17 -18.12 -3.61
N PHE A 182 11.39 -18.09 -4.14
CA PHE A 182 12.64 -17.93 -3.40
C PHE A 182 13.38 -16.68 -3.90
N ASP A 183 14.33 -16.19 -3.11
CA ASP A 183 15.09 -14.95 -3.39
C ASP A 183 14.21 -13.71 -3.66
N VAL A 184 13.11 -13.59 -2.90
CA VAL A 184 12.17 -12.48 -3.02
C VAL A 184 12.78 -11.21 -2.40
N GLN A 185 12.87 -10.15 -3.21
CA GLN A 185 13.26 -8.82 -2.75
C GLN A 185 12.03 -7.91 -2.68
N HIS A 186 11.87 -7.24 -1.55
CA HIS A 186 10.81 -6.27 -1.32
C HIS A 186 11.42 -4.89 -1.11
N GLU A 187 11.15 -3.97 -2.03
CA GLU A 187 11.61 -2.59 -1.94
C GLU A 187 10.38 -1.67 -1.94
N SER A 188 10.28 -0.81 -0.93
CA SER A 188 9.30 0.27 -0.98
C SER A 188 9.81 1.37 -1.92
N GLY A 189 8.94 1.89 -2.77
CA GLY A 189 9.31 2.99 -3.68
C GLY A 189 9.76 4.26 -2.94
N VAL A 190 9.19 4.53 -1.75
CA VAL A 190 9.58 5.65 -0.88
C VAL A 190 9.45 5.15 0.56
N TRP A 191 10.57 5.02 1.28
CA TRP A 191 10.56 4.62 2.70
C TRP A 191 11.02 5.75 3.64
N GLU A 192 11.85 6.67 3.16
CA GLU A 192 12.27 7.85 3.92
C GLU A 192 12.21 9.09 3.02
N GLY A 193 11.72 10.21 3.57
CA GLY A 193 11.63 11.50 2.89
C GLY A 193 10.35 11.75 2.08
N HIS A 194 10.25 12.94 1.47
CA HIS A 194 9.07 13.43 0.74
C HIS A 194 8.97 12.92 -0.71
N GLY A 195 9.43 11.70 -0.99
CA GLY A 195 9.22 11.04 -2.28
C GLY A 195 9.66 11.84 -3.51
N LYS A 196 10.97 12.05 -3.68
CA LYS A 196 11.53 12.55 -4.96
C LYS A 196 12.48 11.51 -5.56
N LEU A 197 11.93 10.59 -6.35
CA LEU A 197 12.74 9.76 -7.23
C LEU A 197 13.15 10.59 -8.46
N ILE A 198 14.38 11.12 -8.47
CA ILE A 198 14.95 11.77 -9.66
C ILE A 198 15.63 10.70 -10.52
N ILE A 199 14.95 10.22 -11.55
CA ILE A 199 15.57 9.39 -12.60
C ILE A 199 16.18 10.32 -13.64
N THR A 200 17.48 10.59 -13.51
CA THR A 200 18.25 11.29 -14.55
C THR A 200 18.84 10.26 -15.49
N TYR A 201 18.32 10.14 -16.71
CA TYR A 201 18.98 9.37 -17.77
C TYR A 201 19.86 10.30 -18.59
N TYR A 202 21.11 9.89 -18.83
CA TYR A 202 21.96 10.52 -19.82
C TYR A 202 21.75 9.78 -21.15
N PRO A 203 21.26 10.45 -22.22
CA PRO A 203 21.23 9.84 -23.53
C PRO A 203 22.67 9.68 -24.02
N LEU A 204 23.25 8.50 -23.83
CA LEU A 204 24.53 8.15 -24.42
C LEU A 204 24.29 7.53 -25.80
N THR A 205 24.50 8.33 -26.83
CA THR A 205 24.62 7.87 -28.20
C THR A 205 25.96 7.16 -28.40
N SER A 206 26.07 5.89 -27.96
CA SER A 206 26.91 4.88 -28.63
C SER A 206 26.88 3.55 -27.86
N HIS A 207 26.74 2.49 -28.64
CA HIS A 207 26.64 1.09 -28.29
C HIS A 207 27.55 0.60 -27.14
N CYS A 208 26.95 -0.26 -26.29
CA CYS A 208 27.59 -1.16 -25.32
C CYS A 208 28.00 -0.55 -23.96
N LEU A 209 27.02 -0.39 -23.06
CA LEU A 209 27.07 -0.62 -21.59
C LEU A 209 25.91 0.14 -20.93
N HIS A 210 24.94 -0.57 -20.35
CA HIS A 210 23.87 0.06 -19.56
C HIS A 210 24.36 0.22 -18.11
N TYR A 211 24.59 1.46 -17.68
CA TYR A 211 24.90 1.78 -16.29
C TYR A 211 23.66 2.42 -15.66
N ILE A 212 23.05 1.75 -14.68
CA ILE A 212 22.01 2.33 -13.84
C ILE A 212 22.63 2.52 -12.46
N HIS A 213 22.88 3.77 -12.08
CA HIS A 213 23.42 4.12 -10.79
C HIS A 213 22.26 4.37 -9.81
N PHE A 214 22.04 3.44 -8.88
CA PHE A 214 21.17 3.68 -7.73
C PHE A 214 22.02 4.29 -6.62
N ASN A 215 21.64 5.47 -6.13
CA ASN A 215 22.35 6.16 -5.05
C ASN A 215 21.96 5.59 -3.67
N CYS A 216 22.07 4.27 -3.52
CA CYS A 216 22.13 3.56 -2.24
C CYS A 216 23.35 2.63 -2.35
N ASN A 217 24.19 2.55 -1.31
CA ASN A 217 25.53 1.92 -1.29
C ASN A 217 25.59 0.42 -1.69
N ALA A 218 25.19 0.05 -2.90
CA ALA A 218 25.30 -1.29 -3.45
C ALA A 218 25.61 -1.19 -4.95
N ILE A 219 26.85 -1.51 -5.31
CA ILE A 219 27.29 -1.64 -6.71
C ILE A 219 27.00 -3.08 -7.13
N MET A 220 26.03 -3.30 -8.01
CA MET A 220 25.86 -4.58 -8.71
C MET A 220 26.67 -4.58 -10.01
N TYR A 221 27.56 -5.56 -10.16
CA TYR A 221 28.24 -5.85 -11.43
C TYR A 221 27.52 -7.01 -12.12
N ALA A 222 27.13 -6.83 -13.39
CA ALA A 222 26.75 -7.92 -14.27
C ALA A 222 27.90 -8.14 -15.28
N CYS A 223 28.46 -9.34 -15.30
CA CYS A 223 29.45 -9.77 -16.29
C CYS A 223 28.77 -10.70 -17.29
N SER A 224 28.86 -10.42 -18.59
CA SER A 224 28.53 -11.40 -19.62
C SER A 224 29.78 -12.17 -19.99
N LEU A 225 29.79 -13.48 -19.74
CA LEU A 225 30.78 -14.38 -20.33
C LEU A 225 30.48 -14.51 -21.83
N SER A 226 31.42 -14.07 -22.66
CA SER A 226 31.50 -14.39 -24.09
C SER A 226 32.11 -15.76 -24.31
#